data_AF-A0A519WZG2-F1
#
_entry.id   AF-A0A519WZG2-F1
#
_cell.length_a   1.000
_cell.length_b   1.000
_cell.length_c   1.000
_cell.angle_alpha   90.00
_cell.angle_beta   90.00
_cell.angle_gamma   90.00
#
_symmetry.space_group_name_H-M   'P 1'
#
loop_
_entity.id
_entity.type
_entity.pdbx_description
1 polymer ?
#
loop_
_entity_poly.entity_id
_entity_poly.type
_entity_poly.pdbx_seq_one_letter_code
_entity_poly.pdbx_strand_id
1 'polypeptide(L)'
;MFTQINIVPRWIIFLLDIIICTFSLVFAYSLRHNLDVTAVNIPELARNILVLVVINVAVFLNIKTYAGIIRYTSAQDSFRILFSVIISNGTFLILNLITITFFKLSLIPHTVLITNGLASFLLLITYRVLIKYFFLYIKNLKLDKRKVIIYGAGEAGLATKRTFDHDGSVNKNIVAFVDDDERKVGKTIDGVKILDAKNLEHLIAKHELDEIIFASYTIPDERKDQIIDLCLENDIKILNIPPPDVWTNGKLQPAQIQKLNIEDLLNRKSIDIDIDGIGKMLDRKRILITGAAGSIGSEIVRQLSKFDVGLIILCDQAESALHELYLELEESNKNKNFHAFIGDVRDEQRMDVLFNTYKPHYVYHAAAYKHVPLM
;
A
#
# COMPACT_ATOMS: atom_id res chain seq x y z
N MET A 1 -8.39 -0.63 26.79
CA MET A 1 -8.09 -2.02 27.22
C MET A 1 -8.38 -3.07 26.13
N PHE A 2 -9.47 -2.96 25.35
CA PHE A 2 -9.73 -3.83 24.18
C PHE A 2 -8.90 -3.51 22.91
N THR A 3 -7.91 -2.62 23.01
CA THR A 3 -7.12 -2.10 21.88
C THR A 3 -5.89 -2.93 21.53
N GLN A 4 -5.55 -3.96 22.33
CA GLN A 4 -4.35 -4.79 22.13
C GLN A 4 -4.62 -6.26 21.80
N ILE A 5 -5.87 -6.74 21.84
CA ILE A 5 -6.18 -8.15 21.56
C ILE A 5 -6.45 -8.33 20.06
N ASN A 6 -5.39 -8.30 19.27
CA ASN A 6 -5.47 -8.60 17.83
C ASN A 6 -5.68 -10.11 17.55
N ILE A 7 -5.46 -10.97 18.54
CA ILE A 7 -5.51 -12.43 18.43
C ILE A 7 -6.15 -12.98 19.70
N VAL A 8 -7.17 -13.82 19.56
CA VAL A 8 -7.75 -14.56 20.69
C VAL A 8 -6.72 -15.58 21.18
N PRO A 9 -6.34 -15.59 22.47
CA PRO A 9 -5.39 -16.56 23.01
C PRO A 9 -5.82 -18.00 22.74
N ARG A 10 -4.86 -18.86 22.36
CA ARG A 10 -5.09 -20.27 22.01
C ARG A 10 -5.82 -21.07 23.10
N TRP A 11 -5.51 -20.79 24.37
CA TRP A 11 -6.13 -21.46 25.51
C TRP A 11 -7.61 -21.09 25.69
N ILE A 12 -8.01 -19.86 25.33
CA ILE A 12 -9.43 -19.44 25.35
C ILE A 12 -10.22 -20.22 24.31
N ILE A 13 -9.66 -20.38 23.11
CA ILE A 13 -10.29 -21.15 22.02
C ILE A 13 -10.47 -22.60 22.43
N PHE A 14 -9.42 -23.20 23.00
CA PHE A 14 -9.47 -24.57 23.49
C PHE A 14 -10.54 -24.78 24.57
N LEU A 15 -10.64 -23.84 25.52
CA LEU A 15 -11.62 -23.90 26.59
C LEU A 15 -13.05 -23.73 26.05
N LEU A 16 -13.27 -22.80 25.11
CA LEU A 16 -14.55 -22.64 24.43
C LEU A 16 -14.95 -23.90 23.64
N ASP A 17 -14.01 -24.51 22.91
CA ASP A 17 -14.26 -25.76 22.16
C ASP A 17 -14.72 -26.88 23.11
N ILE A 18 -14.11 -27.02 24.28
CA ILE A 18 -14.51 -28.01 25.30
C ILE A 18 -15.91 -27.69 25.84
N ILE A 19 -16.18 -26.43 26.22
CA ILE A 19 -17.49 -26.02 26.74
C ILE A 19 -18.59 -26.32 25.72
N ILE A 20 -18.36 -26.01 24.44
CA ILE A 20 -19.33 -26.25 23.37
C ILE A 20 -19.58 -27.75 23.18
N CYS A 21 -18.54 -28.58 23.22
CA CYS A 21 -18.71 -30.03 23.17
C CYS A 21 -19.47 -30.58 24.38
N THR A 22 -19.22 -30.08 25.59
CA THR A 22 -19.97 -30.46 26.79
C THR A 22 -21.44 -30.03 26.68
N PHE A 23 -21.69 -28.80 26.23
CA PHE A 23 -23.03 -28.29 26.00
C PHE A 23 -23.78 -29.10 24.94
N SER A 24 -23.11 -29.49 23.86
CA SER A 24 -23.65 -30.38 22.83
C SER A 24 -24.11 -31.72 23.41
N LEU A 25 -23.36 -32.31 24.34
CA LEU A 25 -23.76 -33.56 24.98
C LEU A 25 -24.99 -33.38 25.88
N VAL A 26 -25.03 -32.31 26.67
CA VAL A 26 -26.20 -31.97 27.51
C VAL A 26 -27.44 -31.73 26.64
N PHE A 27 -27.26 -31.05 25.50
CA PHE A 27 -28.32 -30.83 24.52
C PHE A 27 -28.82 -32.15 23.91
N ALA A 28 -27.92 -33.05 23.53
CA ALA A 28 -28.26 -34.37 23.00
C ALA A 28 -29.06 -35.23 24.02
N TYR A 29 -28.67 -35.19 25.30
CA TYR A 29 -29.42 -35.84 26.38
C TYR A 29 -30.79 -35.21 26.60
N SER A 30 -30.86 -33.88 26.60
CA SER A 30 -32.13 -33.16 26.77
C SER A 30 -33.10 -33.49 25.62
N LEU A 31 -32.60 -33.52 24.38
CA LEU A 31 -33.39 -33.85 23.20
C LEU A 31 -33.92 -35.29 23.24
N ARG A 32 -33.13 -36.25 23.73
CA ARG A 32 -33.56 -37.65 23.92
C ARG A 32 -34.76 -37.75 24.86
N HIS A 33 -34.77 -36.97 25.93
CA HIS A 33 -35.83 -36.97 26.95
C HIS A 33 -36.97 -35.99 26.62
N ASN A 34 -37.13 -35.58 25.35
CA ASN A 34 -38.14 -34.59 24.93
C ASN A 34 -38.10 -33.28 25.73
N LEU A 35 -36.90 -32.85 26.13
CA LEU A 35 -36.63 -31.68 26.97
C LEU A 35 -37.18 -31.76 28.41
N ASP A 36 -37.57 -32.96 28.86
CA ASP A 36 -37.88 -33.20 30.26
C ASP A 36 -36.60 -33.40 31.08
N VAL A 37 -36.19 -32.32 31.76
CA VAL A 37 -34.97 -32.27 32.57
C VAL A 37 -35.07 -33.19 33.79
N THR A 38 -36.28 -33.52 34.25
CA THR A 38 -36.48 -34.37 35.44
C THR A 38 -36.22 -35.85 35.17
N ALA A 39 -36.34 -36.26 33.90
CA ALA A 39 -36.08 -37.63 33.45
C ALA A 39 -34.58 -37.94 33.24
N VAL A 40 -33.70 -36.94 33.38
CA VAL A 40 -32.26 -37.09 33.14
C VAL A 40 -31.56 -37.62 34.39
N ASN A 41 -30.90 -38.77 34.27
CA ASN A 41 -30.06 -39.31 35.33
C ASN A 41 -28.77 -38.49 35.45
N ILE A 42 -28.71 -37.59 36.44
CA ILE A 42 -27.60 -36.67 36.66
C ILE A 42 -26.26 -37.40 36.89
N PRO A 43 -26.16 -38.44 37.74
CA PRO A 43 -24.92 -39.23 37.87
C PRO A 43 -24.40 -39.83 36.57
N GLU A 44 -25.29 -40.37 35.73
CA GLU A 44 -24.93 -40.94 34.44
C GLU A 44 -24.41 -39.86 33.48
N LEU A 45 -25.13 -38.74 33.38
CA LEU A 45 -24.74 -37.59 32.57
C LEU A 45 -23.37 -37.04 32.99
N ALA A 46 -23.13 -36.88 34.29
CA ALA A 46 -21.87 -36.36 34.83
C ALA A 46 -20.68 -37.26 34.47
N ARG A 47 -20.82 -38.58 34.64
CA ARG A 47 -19.79 -39.56 34.24
C ARG A 47 -19.50 -39.47 32.74
N ASN A 48 -20.54 -39.37 31.92
CA ASN A 48 -20.43 -39.33 30.48
C ASN A 48 -19.82 -38.02 29.97
N ILE A 49 -20.14 -36.90 30.60
CA ILE A 49 -19.45 -35.61 30.37
C ILE A 49 -17.96 -35.75 30.68
N LEU A 50 -17.59 -36.34 31.81
CA LEU A 50 -16.19 -36.51 32.20
C LEU A 50 -15.42 -37.32 31.15
N VAL A 51 -15.96 -38.47 30.74
CA VAL A 51 -15.36 -39.32 29.70
C VAL A 51 -15.23 -38.55 28.38
N LEU A 52 -16.28 -37.83 27.96
CA LEU A 52 -16.25 -37.04 26.73
C LEU A 52 -15.20 -35.92 26.78
N VAL A 53 -15.08 -35.20 27.90
CA VAL A 53 -14.09 -34.14 28.08
C VAL A 53 -12.68 -34.69 27.97
N VAL A 54 -12.39 -35.83 28.61
CA VAL A 54 -11.07 -36.48 28.53
C VAL A 54 -10.72 -36.85 27.09
N ILE A 55 -11.66 -37.43 26.35
CA ILE A 55 -11.48 -37.79 24.94
C ILE A 55 -11.26 -36.53 24.10
N ASN A 56 -12.11 -35.52 24.23
CA ASN A 56 -12.00 -34.26 23.48
C ASN A 56 -10.68 -33.54 23.75
N VAL A 57 -10.23 -33.49 25.00
CA VAL A 57 -8.93 -32.91 25.37
C VAL A 57 -7.81 -33.66 24.64
N ALA A 58 -7.78 -34.99 24.70
CA ALA A 58 -6.77 -35.78 24.01
C ALA A 58 -6.80 -35.54 22.49
N VAL A 59 -7.98 -35.58 21.87
CA VAL A 59 -8.14 -35.42 20.42
C VAL A 59 -7.76 -34.00 19.96
N PHE A 60 -8.24 -32.97 20.66
CA PHE A 60 -7.97 -31.57 20.30
C PHE A 60 -6.50 -31.19 20.48
N LEU A 61 -5.80 -31.76 21.48
CA LEU A 61 -4.35 -31.59 21.64
C LEU A 61 -3.56 -32.23 20.50
N ASN A 62 -4.00 -33.39 19.99
CA ASN A 62 -3.34 -34.07 18.88
C ASN A 62 -3.59 -33.38 17.52
N ILE A 63 -4.84 -33.04 17.23
CA ILE A 63 -5.24 -32.43 15.95
C ILE A 63 -4.97 -30.90 15.93
N LYS A 64 -4.74 -30.31 17.10
CA LYS A 64 -4.42 -28.88 17.30
C LYS A 64 -5.49 -27.95 16.69
N THR A 65 -6.76 -28.26 16.92
CA THR A 65 -7.92 -27.46 16.45
C THR A 65 -7.88 -26.00 16.92
N TYR A 66 -7.24 -25.75 18.07
CA TYR A 66 -7.10 -24.44 18.71
C TYR A 66 -5.87 -23.63 18.23
N ALA A 67 -4.99 -24.21 17.42
CA ALA A 67 -3.74 -23.54 17.02
C ALA A 67 -3.93 -22.49 15.91
N GLY A 68 -5.03 -22.59 15.14
CA GLY A 68 -5.37 -21.67 14.06
C GLY A 68 -5.85 -20.31 14.57
N ILE A 69 -5.58 -19.26 13.80
CA ILE A 69 -6.09 -17.91 14.09
C ILE A 69 -7.54 -17.84 13.60
N ILE A 70 -8.52 -17.75 14.51
CA ILE A 70 -9.97 -17.76 14.17
C ILE A 70 -10.34 -16.69 13.13
N ARG A 71 -9.67 -15.53 13.16
CA ARG A 71 -9.89 -14.45 12.18
C ARG A 71 -9.68 -14.90 10.73
N TYR A 72 -8.76 -15.83 10.51
CA TYR A 72 -8.41 -16.36 9.19
C TYR A 72 -8.94 -17.77 8.97
N THR A 73 -9.98 -18.18 9.73
CA THR A 73 -10.58 -19.51 9.56
C THR A 73 -10.95 -19.77 8.11
N SER A 74 -10.35 -20.82 7.57
CA SER A 74 -10.47 -21.28 6.19
C SER A 74 -11.31 -22.56 6.11
N ALA A 75 -11.62 -23.01 4.88
CA ALA A 75 -12.28 -24.30 4.68
C ALA A 75 -11.47 -25.47 5.30
N GLN A 76 -10.14 -25.38 5.29
CA GLN A 76 -9.26 -26.40 5.86
C GLN A 76 -9.45 -26.54 7.38
N ASP A 77 -9.71 -25.45 8.10
CA ASP A 77 -9.97 -25.49 9.54
C ASP A 77 -11.31 -26.17 9.85
N SER A 78 -12.30 -26.02 8.96
CA SER A 78 -13.60 -26.69 9.09
C SER A 78 -13.45 -28.20 8.93
N PHE A 79 -12.60 -28.65 7.99
CA PHE A 79 -12.26 -30.07 7.87
C PHE A 79 -11.53 -30.60 9.10
N ARG A 80 -10.60 -29.83 9.70
CA ARG A 80 -9.94 -30.24 10.95
C ARG A 80 -10.92 -30.43 12.10
N ILE A 81 -11.92 -29.55 12.22
CA ILE A 81 -13.00 -29.68 13.21
C ILE A 81 -13.82 -30.94 12.93
N LEU A 82 -14.21 -31.17 11.67
CA LEU A 82 -14.95 -32.36 11.27
C LEU A 82 -14.22 -33.65 11.66
N PHE A 83 -12.94 -33.77 11.29
CA PHE A 83 -12.13 -34.94 11.66
C PHE A 83 -11.98 -35.08 13.18
N SER A 84 -11.84 -33.98 13.91
CA SER A 84 -11.73 -34.03 15.38
C SER A 84 -13.02 -34.53 16.04
N VAL A 85 -14.18 -34.07 15.55
CA VAL A 85 -15.49 -34.52 16.05
C VAL A 85 -15.72 -35.99 15.70
N ILE A 86 -15.37 -36.42 14.48
CA ILE A 86 -15.48 -37.82 14.05
C ILE A 86 -14.59 -38.72 14.90
N ILE A 87 -13.32 -38.35 15.10
CA ILE A 87 -12.38 -39.13 15.90
C ILE A 87 -12.87 -39.20 17.36
N SER A 88 -13.28 -38.08 17.95
CA SER A 88 -13.77 -38.05 19.33
C SER A 88 -15.03 -38.90 19.53
N ASN A 89 -16.06 -38.72 18.69
CA ASN A 89 -17.28 -39.52 18.77
C ASN A 89 -17.03 -40.99 18.41
N GLY A 90 -16.12 -41.27 17.47
CA GLY A 90 -15.69 -42.62 17.12
C GLY A 90 -14.99 -43.32 18.28
N THR A 91 -14.06 -42.64 18.97
CA THR A 91 -13.41 -43.15 20.18
C THR A 91 -14.43 -43.41 21.28
N PHE A 92 -15.39 -42.50 21.49
CA PHE A 92 -16.46 -42.71 22.46
C PHE A 92 -17.33 -43.92 22.07
N LEU A 93 -17.68 -44.08 20.79
CA LEU A 93 -18.45 -45.22 20.29
C LEU A 93 -17.73 -46.54 20.55
N ILE A 94 -16.42 -46.61 20.24
CA ILE A 94 -15.59 -47.80 20.47
C ILE A 94 -15.57 -48.13 21.96
N LEU A 95 -15.34 -47.14 22.83
CA LEU A 95 -15.38 -47.34 24.29
C LEU A 95 -16.74 -47.86 24.75
N ASN A 96 -17.84 -47.30 24.23
CA ASN A 96 -19.19 -47.76 24.54
C ASN A 96 -19.42 -49.22 24.11
N LEU A 97 -18.96 -49.62 22.91
CA LEU A 97 -19.06 -51.00 22.42
C LEU A 97 -18.25 -51.98 23.27
N ILE A 98 -17.04 -51.59 23.70
CA ILE A 98 -16.21 -52.37 24.62
C ILE A 98 -16.96 -52.55 25.95
N THR A 99 -17.51 -51.48 26.53
CA THR A 99 -18.23 -51.58 27.80
C THR A 99 -19.48 -52.44 27.73
N ILE A 100 -20.21 -52.40 26.61
CA ILE A 100 -21.37 -53.28 26.38
C ILE A 100 -20.94 -54.74 26.30
N THR A 101 -19.81 -55.03 25.64
CA THR A 101 -19.33 -56.40 25.41
C THR A 101 -18.77 -57.03 26.69
N PHE A 102 -17.95 -56.30 27.45
CA PHE A 102 -17.25 -56.83 28.63
C PHE A 102 -18.04 -56.68 29.94
N PHE A 103 -18.80 -55.59 30.09
CA PHE A 103 -19.49 -55.26 31.35
C PHE A 103 -21.02 -55.32 31.23
N LYS A 104 -21.57 -55.62 30.04
CA LYS A 104 -23.02 -55.61 29.75
C LYS A 104 -23.71 -54.29 30.12
N LEU A 105 -22.95 -53.20 30.17
CA LEU A 105 -23.43 -51.87 30.52
C LEU A 105 -23.28 -50.93 29.32
N SER A 106 -24.36 -50.27 28.93
CA SER A 106 -24.33 -49.21 27.93
C SER A 106 -24.03 -47.89 28.61
N LEU A 107 -22.96 -47.20 28.21
CA LEU A 107 -22.60 -45.90 28.76
C LEU A 107 -23.52 -44.81 28.21
N ILE A 108 -23.70 -44.79 26.89
CA ILE A 108 -24.55 -43.84 26.17
C ILE A 108 -25.30 -44.55 25.04
N PRO A 109 -26.60 -44.28 24.86
CA PRO A 109 -27.36 -44.74 23.71
C PRO A 109 -26.84 -44.16 22.37
N HIS A 110 -26.78 -44.98 21.32
CA HIS A 110 -26.23 -44.56 20.03
C HIS A 110 -26.89 -43.31 19.43
N THR A 111 -28.18 -43.11 19.66
CA THR A 111 -28.91 -41.91 19.20
C THR A 111 -28.39 -40.62 19.83
N VAL A 112 -28.01 -40.65 21.12
CA VAL A 112 -27.42 -39.50 21.83
C VAL A 112 -26.02 -39.20 21.29
N LEU A 113 -25.26 -40.24 20.95
CA LEU A 113 -23.91 -40.04 20.42
C LEU A 113 -23.93 -39.44 19.00
N ILE A 114 -24.84 -39.90 18.13
CA ILE A 114 -25.00 -39.33 16.78
C ILE A 114 -25.48 -37.88 16.86
N THR A 115 -26.48 -37.59 17.71
CA THR A 115 -26.98 -36.23 17.91
C THR A 115 -25.91 -35.31 18.50
N ASN A 116 -25.10 -35.79 19.45
CA ASN A 116 -23.94 -35.06 19.95
C ASN A 116 -22.90 -34.79 18.85
N GLY A 117 -22.57 -35.76 18.00
CA GLY A 117 -21.63 -35.57 16.90
C GLY A 117 -22.08 -34.47 15.94
N LEU A 118 -23.35 -34.47 15.54
CA LEU A 118 -23.92 -33.45 14.66
C LEU A 118 -24.00 -32.08 15.35
N ALA A 119 -24.50 -32.03 16.59
CA ALA A 119 -24.66 -30.79 17.34
C ALA A 119 -23.31 -30.13 17.65
N SER A 120 -22.31 -30.90 18.08
CA SER A 120 -20.96 -30.38 18.36
C SER A 120 -20.32 -29.82 17.10
N PHE A 121 -20.36 -30.53 15.97
CA PHE A 121 -19.82 -30.02 14.70
C PHE A 121 -20.48 -28.70 14.29
N LEU A 122 -21.81 -28.64 14.34
CA LEU A 122 -22.57 -27.47 13.90
C LEU A 122 -22.29 -26.28 14.83
N LEU A 123 -22.35 -26.46 16.15
CA LEU A 123 -22.06 -25.41 17.13
C LEU A 123 -20.61 -24.91 17.00
N LEU A 124 -19.64 -25.81 16.84
CA LEU A 124 -18.22 -25.46 16.68
C LEU A 124 -17.97 -24.61 15.43
N ILE A 125 -18.61 -24.94 14.31
CA ILE A 125 -18.49 -24.11 13.10
C ILE A 125 -19.20 -22.78 13.28
N THR A 126 -20.43 -22.79 13.78
CA THR A 126 -21.24 -21.58 13.91
C THR A 126 -20.55 -20.54 14.77
N TYR A 127 -20.01 -20.91 15.95
CA TYR A 127 -19.34 -19.92 16.79
C TYR A 127 -18.09 -19.34 16.12
N ARG A 128 -17.28 -20.15 15.40
CA ARG A 128 -16.08 -19.65 14.72
C ARG A 128 -16.43 -18.69 13.60
N VAL A 129 -17.47 -19.01 12.84
CA VAL A 129 -18.01 -18.14 11.80
C VAL A 129 -18.52 -16.83 12.41
N LEU A 130 -19.26 -16.88 13.52
CA LEU A 130 -19.71 -15.70 14.26
C LEU A 130 -18.55 -14.83 14.73
N ILE A 131 -17.53 -15.42 15.36
CA ILE A 131 -16.34 -14.67 15.81
C ILE A 131 -15.60 -14.05 14.61
N LYS A 132 -15.44 -14.79 13.51
CA LYS A 132 -14.83 -14.28 12.27
C LYS A 132 -15.56 -13.04 11.74
N TYR A 133 -16.89 -13.12 11.63
CA TYR A 133 -17.69 -12.00 11.15
C TYR A 133 -17.71 -10.83 12.13
N PHE A 134 -17.74 -11.10 13.44
CA PHE A 134 -17.64 -10.06 14.47
C PHE A 134 -16.33 -9.27 14.36
N PHE A 135 -15.19 -9.95 14.20
CA PHE A 135 -13.90 -9.28 14.00
C PHE A 135 -13.81 -8.56 12.66
N LEU A 136 -14.44 -9.08 11.60
CA LEU A 136 -14.53 -8.41 10.30
C LEU A 136 -15.34 -7.11 10.41
N TYR A 137 -16.50 -7.17 11.07
CA TYR A 137 -17.41 -6.06 11.29
C TYR A 137 -16.76 -4.95 12.14
N ILE A 138 -16.13 -5.31 13.26
CA ILE A 138 -15.42 -4.34 14.12
C ILE A 138 -14.22 -3.71 13.39
N LYS A 139 -13.48 -4.48 12.57
CA LYS A 139 -12.38 -3.91 11.76
C LYS A 139 -12.91 -2.83 10.81
N ASN A 140 -14.08 -3.06 10.21
CA ASN A 140 -14.70 -2.09 9.30
C ASN A 140 -15.27 -0.86 10.01
N LEU A 141 -15.64 -0.97 11.29
CA LEU A 141 -16.13 0.16 12.10
C LEU A 141 -15.03 1.04 12.70
N LYS A 142 -13.83 0.48 12.94
CA LYS A 142 -12.72 1.18 13.64
C LYS A 142 -11.72 1.88 12.71
N LEU A 143 -12.02 1.89 11.43
CA LEU A 143 -11.25 2.60 10.44
C LEU A 143 -11.97 3.93 10.22
N ASP A 144 -11.45 5.03 10.81
CA ASP A 144 -11.81 6.40 10.39
C ASP A 144 -11.44 6.50 8.91
N LYS A 145 -12.38 6.13 8.04
CA LYS A 145 -12.15 6.14 6.61
C LYS A 145 -12.01 7.59 6.22
N ARG A 146 -10.84 7.93 5.69
CA ARG A 146 -10.62 9.27 5.16
C ARG A 146 -11.67 9.54 4.10
N LYS A 147 -12.42 10.62 4.29
CA LYS A 147 -13.48 11.04 3.38
C LYS A 147 -12.81 11.71 2.18
N VAL A 148 -12.95 11.07 1.02
CA VAL A 148 -12.26 11.49 -0.19
C VAL A 148 -13.26 11.90 -1.25
N ILE A 149 -12.99 13.00 -1.93
CA ILE A 149 -13.68 13.37 -3.17
C ILE A 149 -12.74 13.15 -4.36
N ILE A 150 -13.31 12.70 -5.47
CA ILE A 150 -12.61 12.56 -6.74
C ILE A 150 -13.04 13.70 -7.65
N TYR A 151 -12.09 14.54 -8.05
CA TYR A 151 -12.30 15.62 -9.02
C TYR A 151 -12.10 15.09 -10.44
N GLY A 152 -13.18 14.99 -11.20
CA GLY A 152 -13.27 14.41 -12.54
C GLY A 152 -14.16 13.18 -12.57
N ALA A 153 -15.39 13.32 -13.06
CA ALA A 153 -16.35 12.23 -13.25
C ALA A 153 -16.19 11.59 -14.65
N GLY A 154 -14.96 11.21 -15.00
CA GLY A 154 -14.63 10.53 -16.25
C GLY A 154 -14.09 9.11 -16.03
N GLU A 155 -13.53 8.51 -17.09
CA GLU A 155 -12.93 7.17 -17.03
C GLU A 155 -11.82 7.07 -15.96
N ALA A 156 -10.99 8.11 -15.85
CA ALA A 156 -9.90 8.14 -14.87
C ALA A 156 -10.41 8.27 -13.41
N GLY A 157 -11.50 9.01 -13.19
CA GLY A 157 -12.19 9.05 -11.89
C GLY A 157 -12.82 7.71 -11.53
N LEU A 158 -13.47 7.04 -12.49
CA LEU A 158 -14.04 5.71 -12.29
C LEU A 158 -12.96 4.67 -11.99
N ALA A 159 -11.83 4.71 -12.71
CA ALA A 159 -10.67 3.86 -12.45
C ALA A 159 -10.16 4.07 -11.02
N THR A 160 -10.03 5.31 -10.57
CA THR A 160 -9.62 5.69 -9.21
C THR A 160 -10.54 5.10 -8.14
N LYS A 161 -11.87 5.22 -8.31
CA LYS A 161 -12.85 4.65 -7.37
C LYS A 161 -12.73 3.12 -7.29
N ARG A 162 -12.63 2.46 -8.45
CA ARG A 162 -12.46 1.00 -8.52
C ARG A 162 -11.18 0.52 -7.84
N THR A 163 -10.09 1.28 -7.94
CA THR A 163 -8.81 0.97 -7.28
C THR A 163 -8.98 0.88 -5.75
N PHE A 164 -9.75 1.78 -5.14
CA PHE A 164 -10.00 1.74 -3.69
C PHE A 164 -11.04 0.70 -3.27
N ASP A 165 -12.04 0.42 -4.10
CA ASP A 165 -13.03 -0.63 -3.79
C ASP A 165 -12.41 -2.03 -3.77
N HIS A 166 -11.41 -2.29 -4.62
CA HIS A 166 -10.76 -3.59 -4.70
C HIS A 166 -9.66 -3.77 -3.64
N ASP A 167 -9.05 -2.69 -3.17
CA ASP A 167 -8.02 -2.73 -2.13
C ASP A 167 -8.58 -2.39 -0.75
N GLY A 168 -9.17 -3.40 -0.09
CA GLY A 168 -9.68 -3.30 1.28
C GLY A 168 -8.62 -3.06 2.36
N SER A 169 -7.34 -2.89 1.99
CA SER A 169 -6.29 -2.40 2.90
C SER A 169 -6.26 -0.87 2.99
N VAL A 170 -6.82 -0.17 2.00
CA VAL A 170 -6.81 1.29 1.93
C VAL A 170 -8.00 1.88 2.69
N ASN A 171 -7.70 2.69 3.70
CA ASN A 171 -8.68 3.29 4.59
C ASN A 171 -9.30 4.59 4.03
N LYS A 172 -9.96 4.50 2.86
CA LYS A 172 -10.58 5.64 2.18
C LYS A 172 -12.05 5.36 1.88
N ASN A 173 -12.88 6.39 1.98
CA ASN A 173 -14.29 6.36 1.61
C ASN A 173 -14.55 7.43 0.56
N ILE A 174 -14.94 7.03 -0.64
CA ILE A 174 -15.28 7.97 -1.71
C ILE A 174 -16.68 8.53 -1.44
N VAL A 175 -16.74 9.82 -1.09
CA VAL A 175 -18.00 10.49 -0.72
C VAL A 175 -18.77 10.94 -1.95
N ALA A 176 -18.08 11.52 -2.93
CA ALA A 176 -18.67 12.07 -4.15
C ALA A 176 -17.64 12.19 -5.28
N PHE A 177 -18.15 12.25 -6.51
CA PHE A 177 -17.42 12.80 -7.64
C PHE A 177 -17.74 14.29 -7.76
N VAL A 178 -16.78 15.08 -8.21
CA VAL A 178 -16.97 16.50 -8.53
C VAL A 178 -16.54 16.74 -9.97
N ASP A 179 -17.34 17.44 -10.77
CA ASP A 179 -17.04 17.74 -12.18
C ASP A 179 -17.58 19.13 -12.56
N ASP A 180 -16.89 19.83 -13.45
CA ASP A 180 -17.35 21.14 -13.97
C ASP A 180 -18.39 20.97 -15.10
N ASP A 181 -18.55 19.78 -15.68
CA ASP A 181 -19.55 19.51 -16.73
C ASP A 181 -20.96 19.39 -16.14
N GLU A 182 -21.77 20.44 -16.33
CA GLU A 182 -23.17 20.51 -15.89
C GLU A 182 -24.04 19.34 -16.40
N ARG A 183 -23.67 18.70 -17.51
CA ARG A 183 -24.40 17.53 -18.04
C ARG A 183 -24.24 16.29 -17.17
N LYS A 184 -23.19 16.23 -16.36
CA LYS A 184 -22.87 15.12 -15.44
C LYS A 184 -23.37 15.38 -14.03
N VAL A 185 -23.42 16.65 -13.60
CA VAL A 185 -23.88 17.05 -12.28
C VAL A 185 -25.28 16.48 -11.97
N GLY A 186 -25.45 15.95 -10.76
CA GLY A 186 -26.69 15.35 -10.28
C GLY A 186 -26.90 13.88 -10.69
N LYS A 187 -26.09 13.35 -11.63
CA LYS A 187 -26.09 11.92 -11.97
C LYS A 187 -25.28 11.10 -10.97
N THR A 188 -25.37 9.79 -11.10
CA THR A 188 -24.63 8.82 -10.27
C THR A 188 -23.74 7.96 -11.15
N ILE A 189 -22.49 7.76 -10.74
CA ILE A 189 -21.56 6.80 -11.33
C ILE A 189 -21.21 5.76 -10.25
N ASP A 190 -21.48 4.49 -10.54
CA ASP A 190 -21.11 3.36 -9.68
C ASP A 190 -21.58 3.50 -8.22
N GLY A 191 -22.80 4.03 -8.05
CA GLY A 191 -23.45 4.27 -6.76
C GLY A 191 -23.10 5.59 -6.07
N VAL A 192 -22.16 6.37 -6.60
CA VAL A 192 -21.69 7.65 -6.02
C VAL A 192 -22.24 8.83 -6.84
N LYS A 193 -22.71 9.88 -6.16
CA LYS A 193 -23.25 11.08 -6.82
C LYS A 193 -22.15 11.97 -7.39
N ILE A 194 -22.46 12.61 -8.51
CA ILE A 194 -21.64 13.67 -9.11
C ILE A 194 -22.21 15.01 -8.66
N LEU A 195 -21.37 15.81 -8.02
CA LEU A 195 -21.68 17.11 -7.46
C LEU A 195 -21.01 18.21 -8.28
N ASP A 196 -21.58 19.41 -8.22
CA ASP A 196 -21.08 20.58 -8.94
C ASP A 196 -19.78 21.09 -8.30
N ALA A 197 -18.74 21.26 -9.13
CA ALA A 197 -17.45 21.81 -8.72
C ALA A 197 -17.52 23.26 -8.22
N LYS A 198 -18.56 24.02 -8.56
CA LYS A 198 -18.80 25.36 -8.01
C LYS A 198 -19.11 25.32 -6.51
N ASN A 199 -19.66 24.21 -6.01
CA ASN A 199 -20.04 24.05 -4.61
C ASN A 199 -18.95 23.40 -3.75
N LEU A 200 -17.72 23.26 -4.26
CA LEU A 200 -16.65 22.51 -3.60
C LEU A 200 -16.37 23.01 -2.18
N GLU A 201 -16.35 24.32 -1.95
CA GLU A 201 -16.17 24.92 -0.62
C GLU A 201 -17.23 24.46 0.38
N HIS A 202 -18.50 24.48 -0.03
CA HIS A 202 -19.58 24.00 0.81
C HIS A 202 -19.45 22.49 1.06
N LEU A 203 -19.04 21.71 0.06
CA LEU A 203 -18.86 20.27 0.20
C LEU A 203 -17.77 19.91 1.20
N ILE A 204 -16.67 20.66 1.22
CA ILE A 204 -15.59 20.53 2.19
C ILE A 204 -16.12 20.68 3.61
N ALA A 205 -16.81 21.79 3.89
CA ALA A 205 -17.34 22.06 5.21
C ALA A 205 -18.45 21.07 5.63
N LYS A 206 -19.34 20.72 4.70
CA LYS A 206 -20.48 19.85 4.97
C LYS A 206 -20.09 18.40 5.21
N HIS A 207 -19.08 17.92 4.49
CA HIS A 207 -18.69 16.52 4.53
C HIS A 207 -17.45 16.25 5.36
N GLU A 208 -16.76 17.28 5.90
CA GLU A 208 -15.49 17.17 6.63
C GLU A 208 -14.47 16.34 5.80
N LEU A 209 -14.13 16.86 4.62
CA LEU A 209 -13.27 16.13 3.68
C LEU A 209 -11.81 16.11 4.15
N ASP A 210 -11.19 14.94 4.04
CA ASP A 210 -9.77 14.76 4.40
C ASP A 210 -8.85 14.88 3.18
N GLU A 211 -9.31 14.41 2.02
CA GLU A 211 -8.50 14.33 0.81
C GLU A 211 -9.31 14.63 -0.46
N ILE A 212 -8.64 15.24 -1.45
CA ILE A 212 -9.13 15.38 -2.82
C ILE A 212 -8.18 14.68 -3.78
N ILE A 213 -8.73 13.92 -4.73
CA ILE A 213 -7.95 13.27 -5.78
C ILE A 213 -8.30 13.90 -7.12
N PHE A 214 -7.32 14.52 -7.77
CA PHE A 214 -7.45 14.95 -9.15
C PHE A 214 -7.39 13.73 -10.07
N ALA A 215 -8.48 13.47 -10.77
CA ALA A 215 -8.65 12.37 -11.70
C ALA A 215 -9.15 12.84 -13.08
N SER A 216 -8.74 14.04 -13.49
CA SER A 216 -8.98 14.60 -14.81
C SER A 216 -7.73 15.29 -15.32
N TYR A 217 -7.41 15.05 -16.60
CA TYR A 217 -6.27 15.64 -17.30
C TYR A 217 -6.65 16.87 -18.13
N THR A 218 -7.93 17.23 -18.16
CA THR A 218 -8.45 18.34 -18.98
C THR A 218 -8.81 19.57 -18.15
N ILE A 219 -8.43 19.59 -16.88
CA ILE A 219 -8.69 20.73 -15.99
C ILE A 219 -7.78 21.88 -16.42
N PRO A 220 -8.31 23.09 -16.71
CA PRO A 220 -7.48 24.27 -16.96
C PRO A 220 -6.60 24.59 -15.74
N ASP A 221 -5.36 25.02 -15.98
CA ASP A 221 -4.40 25.30 -14.89
C ASP A 221 -4.95 26.32 -13.89
N GLU A 222 -5.55 27.43 -14.38
CA GLU A 222 -6.17 28.45 -13.51
C GLU A 222 -7.25 27.87 -12.58
N ARG A 223 -8.05 26.92 -13.10
CA ARG A 223 -9.11 26.27 -12.32
C ARG A 223 -8.52 25.32 -11.29
N LYS A 224 -7.46 24.60 -11.67
CA LYS A 224 -6.74 23.68 -10.80
C LYS A 224 -6.11 24.42 -9.63
N ASP A 225 -5.46 25.55 -9.88
CA ASP A 225 -4.84 26.40 -8.87
C ASP A 225 -5.87 26.93 -7.86
N GLN A 226 -7.03 27.42 -8.33
CA GLN A 226 -8.13 27.82 -7.44
C GLN A 226 -8.58 26.71 -6.50
N ILE A 227 -8.67 25.48 -7.00
CA ILE A 227 -9.09 24.33 -6.18
C ILE A 227 -7.99 23.97 -5.17
N ILE A 228 -6.72 24.07 -5.57
CA ILE A 228 -5.58 23.81 -4.71
C ILE A 228 -5.55 24.80 -3.55
N ASP A 229 -5.66 26.10 -3.83
CA ASP A 229 -5.69 27.16 -2.81
C ASP A 229 -6.80 26.91 -1.80
N LEU A 230 -8.00 26.62 -2.30
CA LEU A 230 -9.17 26.31 -1.49
C LEU A 230 -8.99 25.04 -0.63
N CYS A 231 -8.27 24.03 -1.12
CA CYS A 231 -7.93 22.85 -0.35
C CYS A 231 -6.88 23.13 0.72
N LEU A 232 -5.88 23.98 0.42
CA LEU A 232 -4.83 24.37 1.37
C LEU A 232 -5.40 25.21 2.53
N GLU A 233 -6.31 26.14 2.23
CA GLU A 233 -6.99 26.96 3.25
C GLU A 233 -7.81 26.11 4.24
N ASN A 234 -8.25 24.93 3.81
CA ASN A 234 -9.07 24.00 4.60
C ASN A 234 -8.29 22.76 5.09
N ASP A 235 -6.95 22.75 5.01
CA ASP A 235 -6.06 21.64 5.42
C ASP A 235 -6.40 20.27 4.78
N ILE A 236 -6.85 20.29 3.53
CA ILE A 236 -7.20 19.10 2.76
C ILE A 236 -5.99 18.58 1.99
N LYS A 237 -5.74 17.28 2.06
CA LYS A 237 -4.64 16.65 1.31
C LYS A 237 -5.00 16.50 -0.16
N ILE A 238 -4.12 17.01 -1.01
CA ILE A 238 -4.27 16.95 -2.46
C ILE A 238 -3.46 15.78 -3.01
N LEU A 239 -4.11 14.96 -3.83
CA LEU A 239 -3.55 13.78 -4.48
C LEU A 239 -3.77 13.88 -5.99
N ASN A 240 -2.86 13.30 -6.77
CA ASN A 240 -2.98 13.22 -8.22
C ASN A 240 -2.78 11.79 -8.71
N ILE A 241 -3.41 11.46 -9.84
CA ILE A 241 -3.19 10.21 -10.55
C ILE A 241 -2.22 10.42 -11.72
N PRO A 242 -1.37 9.43 -12.05
CA PRO A 242 -0.48 9.53 -13.19
C PRO A 242 -1.26 9.29 -14.50
N PRO A 243 -0.74 9.77 -15.65
CA PRO A 243 -1.33 9.54 -16.96
C PRO A 243 -1.60 8.04 -17.24
N PRO A 244 -2.60 7.71 -18.07
CA PRO A 244 -3.00 6.33 -18.36
C PRO A 244 -1.86 5.44 -18.88
N ASP A 245 -0.90 6.03 -19.60
CA ASP A 245 0.24 5.31 -20.20
C ASP A 245 1.17 4.68 -19.15
N VAL A 246 1.13 5.17 -17.92
CA VAL A 246 1.99 4.70 -16.80
C VAL A 246 1.26 3.65 -15.95
N TRP A 247 0.00 3.32 -16.26
CA TRP A 247 -0.79 2.37 -15.46
C TRP A 247 -0.31 0.94 -15.65
N THR A 248 0.02 0.28 -14.55
CA THR A 248 0.55 -1.09 -14.60
C THR A 248 -0.53 -2.05 -15.09
N ASN A 249 -0.27 -2.76 -16.19
CA ASN A 249 -1.24 -3.67 -16.83
C ASN A 249 -2.58 -2.99 -17.18
N GLY A 250 -2.56 -1.70 -17.51
CA GLY A 250 -3.77 -0.93 -17.84
C GLY A 250 -4.70 -0.68 -16.64
N LYS A 251 -4.22 -0.90 -15.40
CA LYS A 251 -4.99 -0.64 -14.17
C LYS A 251 -4.20 0.29 -13.24
N LEU A 252 -4.89 1.30 -12.71
CA LEU A 252 -4.33 2.20 -11.71
C LEU A 252 -4.16 1.47 -10.37
N GLN A 253 -2.95 1.50 -9.82
CA GLN A 253 -2.64 0.92 -8.51
C GLN A 253 -2.69 1.98 -7.40
N PRO A 254 -3.04 1.64 -6.15
CA PRO A 254 -3.09 2.63 -5.06
C PRO A 254 -1.75 3.32 -4.81
N ALA A 255 -0.63 2.61 -4.99
CA ALA A 255 0.73 3.16 -4.82
C ALA A 255 1.10 4.22 -5.87
N GLN A 256 0.38 4.26 -7.00
CA GLN A 256 0.59 5.24 -8.05
C GLN A 256 -0.12 6.57 -7.77
N ILE A 257 -1.05 6.60 -6.82
CA ILE A 257 -1.78 7.81 -6.42
C ILE A 257 -0.89 8.57 -5.42
N GLN A 258 -0.30 9.67 -5.87
CA GLN A 258 0.74 10.38 -5.12
C GLN A 258 0.23 11.71 -4.59
N LYS A 259 0.85 12.18 -3.51
CA LYS A 259 0.64 13.56 -3.02
C LYS A 259 1.15 14.53 -4.07
N LEU A 260 0.36 15.56 -4.31
CA LEU A 260 0.76 16.64 -5.19
C LEU A 260 1.81 17.47 -4.45
N ASN A 261 3.04 17.53 -4.97
CA ASN A 261 4.08 18.40 -4.41
C ASN A 261 3.83 19.82 -4.89
N ILE A 262 3.80 20.78 -3.96
CA ILE A 262 3.57 22.20 -4.25
C ILE A 262 4.67 22.75 -5.18
N GLU A 263 5.87 22.16 -5.14
CA GLU A 263 6.99 22.47 -6.02
C GLU A 263 6.73 22.15 -7.50
N ASP A 264 5.92 21.13 -7.79
CA ASP A 264 5.52 20.76 -9.17
C ASP A 264 4.51 21.77 -9.77
N LEU A 265 3.95 22.67 -8.95
CA LEU A 265 3.07 23.77 -9.37
C LEU A 265 3.81 25.10 -9.55
N LEU A 266 5.10 25.17 -9.21
CA LEU A 266 5.94 26.28 -9.64
C LEU A 266 6.22 26.11 -11.14
N ASN A 267 5.17 26.32 -11.94
CA ASN A 267 5.19 26.51 -13.38
C ASN A 267 6.03 27.76 -13.70
N ARG A 268 7.36 27.66 -13.61
CA ARG A 268 8.16 28.43 -14.56
C ARG A 268 7.74 27.90 -15.91
N LYS A 269 7.19 28.77 -16.77
CA LYS A 269 7.14 28.53 -18.21
C LYS A 269 8.48 27.87 -18.58
N SER A 270 8.45 26.71 -19.24
CA SER A 270 9.65 26.14 -19.83
C SER A 270 10.36 27.29 -20.53
N ILE A 271 11.53 27.67 -20.02
CA ILE A 271 12.30 28.74 -20.65
C ILE A 271 12.65 28.16 -22.00
N ASP A 272 12.04 28.68 -23.06
CA ASP A 272 12.42 28.32 -24.41
C ASP A 272 13.81 28.92 -24.59
N ILE A 273 14.82 28.07 -24.45
CA ILE A 273 16.21 28.49 -24.50
C ILE A 273 16.47 28.82 -25.97
N ASP A 274 16.77 30.08 -26.27
CA ASP A 274 17.14 30.53 -27.61
C ASP A 274 18.50 29.93 -28.00
N ILE A 275 18.49 28.68 -28.47
CA ILE A 275 19.68 27.91 -28.87
C ILE A 275 20.40 28.65 -30.01
N ASP A 276 19.67 29.27 -30.93
CA ASP A 276 20.22 30.01 -32.06
C ASP A 276 20.91 31.30 -31.61
N GLY A 277 20.31 32.04 -30.67
CA GLY A 277 20.91 33.20 -30.03
C GLY A 277 22.19 32.86 -29.27
N ILE A 278 22.17 31.76 -28.51
CA ILE A 278 23.35 31.26 -27.79
C ILE A 278 24.44 30.84 -28.78
N GLY A 279 24.10 30.12 -29.84
CA GLY A 279 25.05 29.73 -30.89
C GLY A 279 25.77 30.92 -31.49
N LYS A 280 25.03 31.99 -31.86
CA LYS A 280 25.61 33.24 -32.38
C LYS A 280 26.51 33.95 -31.37
N MET A 281 26.18 33.90 -30.08
CA MET A 281 26.97 34.54 -29.02
C MET A 281 28.30 33.83 -28.78
N LEU A 282 28.31 32.50 -28.95
CA LEU A 282 29.45 31.63 -28.70
C LEU A 282 30.31 31.36 -29.95
N ASP A 283 29.81 31.71 -31.14
CA ASP A 283 30.52 31.53 -32.41
C ASP A 283 31.94 32.13 -32.38
N ARG A 284 32.93 31.28 -32.67
CA ARG A 284 34.38 31.60 -32.67
C ARG A 284 34.92 32.18 -31.36
N LYS A 285 34.19 32.05 -30.26
CA LYS A 285 34.66 32.50 -28.94
C LYS A 285 35.55 31.44 -28.30
N ARG A 286 36.55 31.93 -27.59
CA ARG A 286 37.41 31.14 -26.68
C ARG A 286 36.72 31.07 -25.32
N ILE A 287 36.47 29.86 -24.81
CA ILE A 287 35.69 29.63 -23.60
C ILE A 287 36.53 28.80 -22.64
N LEU A 288 36.70 29.29 -21.41
CA LEU A 288 37.34 28.57 -20.32
C LEU A 288 36.29 27.91 -19.42
N ILE A 289 36.49 26.63 -19.10
CA ILE A 289 35.71 25.91 -18.12
C ILE A 289 36.66 25.46 -17.03
N THR A 290 36.49 25.99 -15.82
CA THR A 290 37.25 25.52 -14.64
C THR A 290 36.46 24.44 -13.92
N GLY A 291 37.10 23.40 -13.40
CA GLY A 291 36.40 22.22 -12.87
C GLY A 291 35.85 21.36 -14.00
N ALA A 292 36.51 21.37 -15.17
CA ALA A 292 36.04 20.74 -16.39
C ALA A 292 35.85 19.22 -16.25
N ALA A 293 36.61 18.56 -15.37
CA ALA A 293 36.50 17.13 -15.13
C ALA A 293 35.40 16.78 -14.09
N GLY A 294 34.79 17.77 -13.46
CA GLY A 294 33.66 17.58 -12.55
C GLY A 294 32.36 17.21 -13.28
N SER A 295 31.34 16.78 -12.53
CA SER A 295 30.03 16.38 -13.09
C SER A 295 29.33 17.50 -13.87
N ILE A 296 29.39 18.74 -13.37
CA ILE A 296 28.79 19.91 -14.03
C ILE A 296 29.69 20.42 -15.15
N GLY A 297 31.00 20.49 -14.91
CA GLY A 297 31.97 20.99 -15.88
C GLY A 297 32.01 20.14 -17.15
N SER A 298 32.02 18.82 -17.00
CA SER A 298 32.06 17.89 -18.13
C SER A 298 30.78 17.95 -18.97
N GLU A 299 29.62 18.16 -18.35
CA GLU A 299 28.37 18.37 -19.08
C GLU A 299 28.36 19.70 -19.84
N ILE A 300 28.85 20.79 -19.24
CA ILE A 300 28.99 22.09 -19.94
C ILE A 300 29.88 21.91 -21.18
N VAL A 301 30.99 21.19 -21.05
CA VAL A 301 31.92 20.89 -22.14
C VAL A 301 31.23 20.09 -23.26
N ARG A 302 30.46 19.06 -22.92
CA ARG A 302 29.67 18.26 -23.90
C ARG A 302 28.57 19.05 -24.59
N GLN A 303 28.00 20.06 -23.93
CA GLN A 303 27.00 20.93 -24.55
C GLN A 303 27.68 21.95 -25.48
N LEU A 304 28.80 22.53 -25.07
CA LEU A 304 29.57 23.47 -25.88
C LEU A 304 30.18 22.82 -27.13
N SER A 305 30.53 21.54 -27.09
CA SER A 305 31.08 20.81 -28.25
C SER A 305 30.08 20.65 -29.40
N LYS A 306 28.79 20.95 -29.17
CA LYS A 306 27.74 20.96 -30.20
C LYS A 306 27.68 22.27 -30.99
N PHE A 307 28.38 23.32 -30.52
CA PHE A 307 28.42 24.64 -31.15
C PHE A 307 29.78 24.91 -31.81
N ASP A 308 29.79 25.80 -32.80
CA ASP A 308 31.01 26.26 -33.49
C ASP A 308 31.79 27.28 -32.65
N VAL A 309 32.32 26.83 -31.53
CA VAL A 309 33.17 27.65 -30.65
C VAL A 309 34.61 27.69 -31.17
N GLY A 310 35.28 28.81 -30.89
CA GLY A 310 36.64 29.06 -31.39
C GLY A 310 37.70 28.25 -30.68
N LEU A 311 37.60 28.08 -29.35
CA LEU A 311 38.48 27.21 -28.55
C LEU A 311 37.80 26.89 -27.20
N ILE A 312 37.78 25.62 -26.81
CA ILE A 312 37.35 25.19 -25.47
C ILE A 312 38.58 24.89 -24.61
N ILE A 313 38.76 25.62 -23.51
CA ILE A 313 39.87 25.39 -22.56
C ILE A 313 39.32 24.65 -21.35
N LEU A 314 39.79 23.42 -21.15
CA LEU A 314 39.39 22.52 -20.08
C LEU A 314 40.39 22.66 -18.93
N CYS A 315 40.02 23.34 -17.85
CA CYS A 315 40.90 23.54 -16.70
C CYS A 315 40.43 22.71 -15.50
N ASP A 316 41.28 21.82 -15.01
CA ASP A 316 41.03 21.03 -13.81
C ASP A 316 42.35 20.62 -13.14
N GLN A 317 42.29 20.30 -11.85
CA GLN A 317 43.41 19.73 -11.10
C GLN A 317 43.46 18.19 -11.25
N ALA A 318 42.32 17.55 -11.52
CA ALA A 318 42.21 16.10 -11.65
C ALA A 318 42.66 15.63 -13.03
N GLU A 319 43.96 15.33 -13.17
CA GLU A 319 44.58 14.89 -14.43
C GLU A 319 43.86 13.69 -15.07
N SER A 320 43.59 12.61 -14.32
CA SER A 320 43.00 11.39 -14.89
C SER A 320 41.61 11.63 -15.47
N ALA A 321 40.73 12.31 -14.72
CA ALA A 321 39.38 12.60 -15.18
C ALA A 321 39.36 13.62 -16.34
N LEU A 322 40.29 14.57 -16.33
CA LEU A 322 40.47 15.51 -17.43
C LEU A 322 40.94 14.79 -18.71
N HIS A 323 41.81 13.79 -18.57
CA HIS A 323 42.28 12.97 -19.67
C HIS A 323 41.17 12.09 -20.26
N GLU A 324 40.35 11.46 -19.42
CA GLU A 324 39.18 10.70 -19.88
C GLU A 324 38.20 11.58 -20.68
N LEU A 325 37.88 12.77 -20.16
CA LEU A 325 37.03 13.73 -20.86
C LEU A 325 37.67 14.19 -22.19
N TYR A 326 38.98 14.38 -22.20
CA TYR A 326 39.70 14.76 -23.41
C TYR A 326 39.59 13.68 -24.51
N LEU A 327 39.78 12.40 -24.15
CA LEU A 327 39.61 11.28 -25.08
C LEU A 327 38.17 11.16 -25.60
N GLU A 328 37.19 11.34 -24.72
CA GLU A 328 35.77 11.33 -25.09
C GLU A 328 35.44 12.38 -26.16
N LEU A 329 36.00 13.59 -26.01
CA LEU A 329 35.79 14.66 -26.98
C LEU A 329 36.46 14.37 -28.33
N GLU A 330 37.64 13.75 -28.33
CA GLU A 330 38.32 13.32 -29.57
C GLU A 330 37.47 12.32 -30.36
N GLU A 331 36.79 11.40 -29.68
CA GLU A 331 35.89 10.41 -30.32
C GLU A 331 34.63 11.06 -30.91
N SER A 332 34.11 12.12 -30.29
CA SER A 332 32.82 12.73 -30.63
C SER A 332 32.76 13.47 -31.98
N ASN A 333 33.91 13.72 -32.64
CA ASN A 333 34.08 14.24 -34.02
C ASN A 333 33.35 15.55 -34.42
N LYS A 334 32.74 16.30 -33.49
CA LYS A 334 31.90 17.49 -33.81
C LYS A 334 32.61 18.84 -33.66
N ASN A 335 33.58 18.98 -32.75
CA ASN A 335 34.43 20.17 -32.66
C ASN A 335 35.81 19.77 -32.11
N LYS A 336 36.89 20.00 -32.88
CA LYS A 336 38.25 19.55 -32.56
C LYS A 336 39.12 20.60 -31.87
N ASN A 337 38.60 21.80 -31.64
CA ASN A 337 39.41 22.88 -31.08
C ASN A 337 39.21 23.00 -29.58
N PHE A 338 39.83 22.09 -28.84
CA PHE A 338 39.86 22.09 -27.38
C PHE A 338 41.26 21.82 -26.85
N HIS A 339 41.57 22.35 -25.67
CA HIS A 339 42.84 22.17 -25.00
C HIS A 339 42.65 21.88 -23.52
N ALA A 340 43.30 20.85 -23.01
CA ALA A 340 43.39 20.57 -21.59
C ALA A 340 44.50 21.41 -20.94
N PHE A 341 44.20 21.98 -19.78
CA PHE A 341 45.13 22.71 -18.94
C PHE A 341 45.03 22.21 -17.51
N ILE A 342 46.08 21.54 -17.04
CA ILE A 342 46.14 21.06 -15.66
C ILE A 342 46.55 22.23 -14.76
N GLY A 343 45.66 22.57 -13.82
CA GLY A 343 45.86 23.67 -12.88
C GLY A 343 44.79 23.73 -11.81
N ASP A 344 45.19 24.13 -10.61
CA ASP A 344 44.28 24.47 -9.52
C ASP A 344 43.85 25.94 -9.68
N VAL A 345 42.54 26.21 -9.63
CA VAL A 345 42.00 27.58 -9.69
C VAL A 345 42.43 28.46 -8.52
N ARG A 346 42.92 27.86 -7.42
CA ARG A 346 43.48 28.57 -6.26
C ARG A 346 44.90 29.09 -6.50
N ASP A 347 45.57 28.62 -7.55
CA ASP A 347 46.91 29.08 -7.93
C ASP A 347 46.81 30.27 -8.90
N GLU A 348 46.94 31.48 -8.35
CA GLU A 348 46.87 32.74 -9.09
C GLU A 348 47.89 32.81 -10.23
N GLN A 349 49.14 32.42 -9.99
CA GLN A 349 50.20 32.50 -11.00
C GLN A 349 49.92 31.54 -12.17
N ARG A 350 49.46 30.33 -11.87
CA ARG A 350 49.08 29.35 -12.88
C ARG A 350 47.89 29.83 -13.71
N MET A 351 46.91 30.45 -13.07
CA MET A 351 45.75 31.04 -13.75
C MET A 351 46.16 32.25 -14.60
N ASP A 352 47.06 33.11 -14.14
CA ASP A 352 47.59 34.23 -14.93
C ASP A 352 48.22 33.75 -16.23
N VAL A 353 49.00 32.66 -16.19
CA VAL A 353 49.56 32.04 -17.41
C VAL A 353 48.44 31.58 -18.34
N LEU A 354 47.41 30.91 -17.82
CA LEU A 354 46.26 30.48 -18.62
C LEU A 354 45.55 31.67 -19.28
N PHE A 355 45.23 32.72 -18.52
CA PHE A 355 44.50 33.89 -19.02
C PHE A 355 45.33 34.66 -20.06
N ASN A 356 46.62 34.83 -19.84
CA ASN A 356 47.51 35.52 -20.78
C ASN A 356 47.74 34.72 -22.06
N THR A 357 47.81 33.39 -21.97
CA THR A 357 48.06 32.49 -23.11
C THR A 357 46.83 32.33 -23.98
N TYR A 358 45.69 31.96 -23.38
CA TYR A 358 44.49 31.58 -24.13
C TYR A 358 43.47 32.72 -24.27
N LYS A 359 43.57 33.77 -23.46
CA LYS A 359 42.72 34.97 -23.50
C LYS A 359 41.22 34.63 -23.66
N PRO A 360 40.61 33.87 -22.73
CA PRO A 360 39.21 33.45 -22.85
C PRO A 360 38.26 34.67 -22.87
N HIS A 361 37.18 34.57 -23.62
CA HIS A 361 36.11 35.59 -23.64
C HIS A 361 35.03 35.29 -22.61
N TYR A 362 34.77 34.01 -22.36
CA TYR A 362 33.82 33.54 -21.36
C TYR A 362 34.50 32.57 -20.41
N VAL A 363 34.12 32.63 -19.14
CA VAL A 363 34.59 31.72 -18.09
C VAL A 363 33.38 31.08 -17.43
N TYR A 364 33.25 29.76 -17.55
CA TYR A 364 32.31 28.97 -16.76
C TYR A 364 33.05 28.39 -15.56
N HIS A 365 32.72 28.90 -14.38
CA HIS A 365 33.37 28.47 -13.15
C HIS A 365 32.59 27.33 -12.48
N ALA A 366 33.02 26.09 -12.71
CA ALA A 366 32.47 24.88 -12.09
C ALA A 366 33.44 24.20 -11.10
N ALA A 367 34.55 24.86 -10.74
CA ALA A 367 35.59 24.32 -9.84
C ALA A 367 35.20 24.44 -8.35
N ALA A 368 33.97 24.08 -8.00
CA ALA A 368 33.47 24.09 -6.64
C ALA A 368 33.10 22.67 -6.20
N TYR A 369 33.82 22.13 -5.20
CA TYR A 369 33.40 20.90 -4.53
C TYR A 369 32.15 21.19 -3.68
N LYS A 370 30.98 20.79 -4.20
CA LYS A 370 29.68 20.94 -3.52
C LYS A 370 29.04 19.62 -3.09
N HIS A 371 29.77 18.51 -3.08
CA HIS A 371 29.22 17.25 -2.55
C HIS A 371 29.09 17.34 -1.02
N VAL A 372 27.97 17.92 -0.59
CA VAL A 372 27.56 18.15 0.81
C VAL A 372 27.62 16.91 1.71
N PRO A 373 27.49 15.64 1.24
CA PRO A 373 27.63 14.49 2.13
C PRO A 373 29.08 14.06 2.42
N LEU A 374 30.07 14.55 1.65
CA LEU A 374 31.46 14.09 1.69
C LEU A 374 32.45 15.17 2.18
N MET A 375 31.98 16.38 2.45
CA MET A 375 32.65 17.35 3.34
C MET A 375 32.08 17.19 4.74
#